data_AF-A0A374VF47-F1
#
_entry.id   AF-A0A374VF47-F1
#
_cell.length_a   1.000
_cell.length_b   1.000
_cell.length_c   1.000
_cell.angle_alpha   90.00
_cell.angle_beta   90.00
_cell.angle_gamma   90.00
#
_symmetry.space_group_name_H-M   'P 1'
#
loop_
_entity.id
_entity.type
_entity.pdbx_description
1 polymer ?
#
loop_
_entity_poly.entity_id
_entity_poly.type
_entity_poly.pdbx_seq_one_letter_code
_entity_poly.pdbx_strand_id
1 'polypeptide(L)'
;MGFLDKFFSGVNREPQKPSGVELELRRRLTVLVSDTATQNAPQRYFLRWEGQVQGVGFRFTNTNLAQAHALTGWVRNMEDGSVEMEVQGAPANILSHLEALHASYERMGIRFRLEDAQARATLTGEDGFDPHY
;
A
#
# COMPACT_ATOMS: atom_id res chain seq x y z
N MET A 1 -19.63 0.34 -36.14
CA MET A 1 -18.75 -0.31 -35.14
C MET A 1 -18.23 0.66 -34.06
N GLY A 2 -19.08 1.53 -33.50
CA GLY A 2 -18.69 2.45 -32.42
C GLY A 2 -19.38 2.09 -31.11
N PHE A 3 -18.95 1.00 -30.47
CA PHE A 3 -19.34 0.64 -29.11
C PHE A 3 -18.07 0.74 -28.28
N LEU A 4 -17.89 1.86 -27.54
CA LEU A 4 -17.02 2.05 -26.36
C LEU A 4 -16.60 3.53 -26.14
N ASP A 5 -17.50 4.50 -26.37
CA ASP A 5 -17.27 5.88 -25.94
C ASP A 5 -18.48 6.39 -25.15
N LYS A 6 -18.72 5.80 -23.96
CA LYS A 6 -19.78 6.26 -23.05
C LYS A 6 -19.70 5.76 -21.60
N PHE A 7 -18.54 5.82 -20.94
CA PHE A 7 -18.45 5.45 -19.50
C PHE A 7 -17.60 6.34 -18.60
N PHE A 8 -17.06 7.48 -19.06
CA PHE A 8 -16.40 8.43 -18.16
C PHE A 8 -17.33 9.60 -17.84
N SER A 9 -18.46 9.30 -17.20
CA SER A 9 -19.20 10.32 -16.48
C SER A 9 -18.40 10.64 -15.22
N GLY A 10 -17.88 11.87 -15.16
CA GLY A 10 -17.10 12.39 -14.05
C GLY A 10 -17.80 12.15 -12.73
N VAL A 11 -17.32 11.16 -11.98
CA VAL A 11 -17.63 11.11 -10.56
C VAL A 11 -16.68 12.08 -9.91
N ASN A 12 -17.24 13.19 -9.42
CA ASN A 12 -16.62 14.03 -8.41
C ASN A 12 -16.52 13.20 -7.12
N ARG A 13 -15.60 12.23 -7.11
CA ARG A 13 -15.25 11.44 -5.94
C ARG A 13 -14.17 12.24 -5.25
N GLU A 14 -14.50 12.81 -4.09
CA GLU A 14 -13.49 13.39 -3.21
C GLU A 14 -12.37 12.34 -3.02
N PRO A 15 -11.10 12.71 -3.23
CA PRO A 15 -9.99 11.80 -3.00
C PRO A 15 -10.12 11.30 -1.57
N GLN A 16 -9.94 9.99 -1.38
CA GLN A 16 -9.97 9.43 -0.04
C GLN A 16 -8.93 10.16 0.81
N LYS A 17 -9.39 10.84 1.87
CA LYS A 17 -8.48 11.52 2.77
C LYS A 17 -7.64 10.43 3.46
N PRO A 18 -6.32 10.44 3.28
CA PRO A 18 -5.45 9.49 3.96
C PRO A 18 -5.62 9.65 5.47
N SER A 19 -5.65 8.53 6.20
CA SER A 19 -5.73 8.53 7.66
C SER A 19 -4.59 9.35 8.27
N GLY A 20 -4.78 9.88 9.49
CA GLY A 20 -3.69 10.56 10.22
C GLY A 20 -2.43 9.70 10.33
N VAL A 21 -2.60 8.39 10.51
CA VAL A 21 -1.53 7.40 10.54
C VAL A 21 -0.78 7.33 9.21
N GLU A 22 -1.50 7.34 8.09
CA GLU A 22 -0.87 7.30 6.77
C GLU A 22 -0.12 8.60 6.45
N LEU A 23 -0.69 9.75 6.82
CA LEU A 23 -0.01 11.04 6.69
C LEU A 23 1.28 11.11 7.52
N GLU A 24 1.31 10.49 8.69
CA GLU A 24 2.51 10.38 9.50
C GLU A 24 3.54 9.46 8.85
N LEU A 25 3.11 8.28 8.36
CA LEU A 25 3.98 7.34 7.65
C LEU A 25 4.61 7.98 6.41
N ARG A 26 3.81 8.62 5.54
CA ARG A 26 4.29 9.32 4.35
C ARG A 26 5.32 10.39 4.72
N ARG A 27 5.05 11.20 5.76
CA ARG A 27 6.00 12.21 6.24
C ARG A 27 7.32 11.59 6.68
N ARG A 28 7.30 10.50 7.46
CA ARG A 28 8.51 9.79 7.89
C ARG A 28 9.30 9.26 6.70
N LEU A 29 8.63 8.62 5.73
CA LEU A 29 9.25 8.11 4.52
C LEU A 29 9.88 9.25 3.70
N THR A 30 9.19 10.38 3.51
CA THR A 30 9.74 11.54 2.80
C THR A 30 11.00 12.09 3.45
N VAL A 31 11.06 12.15 4.78
CA VAL A 31 12.27 12.55 5.51
C VAL A 31 13.42 11.56 5.24
N LEU A 32 13.14 10.24 5.29
CA LEU A 32 14.14 9.21 5.03
C LEU A 32 14.63 9.20 3.57
N VAL A 33 13.76 9.52 2.63
CA VAL A 33 14.10 9.67 1.19
C VAL A 33 14.94 10.92 0.95
N SER A 34 14.69 12.00 1.71
CA SER A 34 15.45 13.26 1.58
C SER A 34 16.90 13.12 2.08
N ASP A 35 17.14 12.17 2.97
CA ASP A 35 18.48 11.90 3.51
C ASP A 35 19.23 10.86 2.66
N THR A 36 20.36 11.27 2.11
CA THR A 36 21.15 10.48 1.18
C THR A 36 21.67 9.17 1.79
N ALA A 37 21.85 9.12 3.11
CA ALA A 37 22.34 7.96 3.84
C ALA A 37 21.21 6.96 4.13
N THR A 38 19.99 7.43 4.42
CA THR A 38 18.84 6.56 4.72
C THR A 38 17.95 6.23 3.53
N GLN A 39 18.10 6.90 2.38
CA GLN A 39 17.27 6.66 1.19
C GLN A 39 17.32 5.22 0.66
N ASN A 40 18.45 4.53 0.86
CA ASN A 40 18.67 3.14 0.43
C ASN A 40 18.58 2.15 1.61
N ALA A 41 18.43 2.66 2.84
CA ALA A 41 18.33 1.81 4.01
C ALA A 41 16.95 1.14 3.99
N PRO A 42 16.87 -0.19 3.94
CA PRO A 42 15.59 -0.87 3.97
C PRO A 42 14.85 -0.49 5.25
N GLN A 43 13.56 -0.23 5.12
CA GLN A 43 12.65 0.00 6.23
C GLN A 43 11.60 -1.07 6.18
N ARG A 44 11.20 -1.58 7.36
CA ARG A 44 10.10 -2.53 7.47
C ARG A 44 8.96 -1.89 8.22
N TYR A 45 7.76 -1.97 7.67
CA TYR A 45 6.55 -1.48 8.29
C TYR A 45 5.48 -2.57 8.30
N PHE A 46 4.87 -2.75 9.46
CA PHE A 46 3.61 -3.44 9.61
C PHE A 46 2.48 -2.43 9.41
N LEU A 47 1.57 -2.75 8.51
CA LEU A 47 0.43 -1.92 8.14
C LEU A 47 -0.85 -2.71 8.33
N ARG A 48 -1.81 -2.12 9.02
CA ARG A 48 -3.15 -2.68 9.20
C ARG A 48 -4.17 -1.82 8.48
N TRP A 49 -4.86 -2.44 7.54
CA TRP A 49 -5.85 -1.82 6.68
C TRP A 49 -7.26 -2.26 7.07
N GLU A 50 -8.19 -1.32 7.01
CA GLU A 50 -9.59 -1.53 7.28
C GLU A 50 -10.48 -0.94 6.17
N GLY A 51 -11.74 -1.39 6.14
CA GLY A 51 -12.74 -0.94 5.18
C GLY A 51 -13.02 -2.00 4.13
N GLN A 52 -13.16 -1.59 2.87
CA GLN A 52 -13.42 -2.49 1.75
C GLN A 52 -12.11 -3.16 1.27
N VAL A 53 -11.51 -3.97 2.14
CA VAL A 53 -10.20 -4.62 1.89
C VAL A 53 -10.32 -6.12 1.57
N GLN A 54 -11.49 -6.73 1.80
CA GLN A 54 -11.77 -8.13 1.46
C GLN A 54 -12.72 -8.24 0.27
N GLY A 55 -12.52 -9.29 -0.56
CA GLY A 55 -13.34 -9.52 -1.76
C GLY A 55 -13.04 -8.57 -2.95
N VAL A 56 -12.05 -7.69 -2.82
CA VAL A 56 -11.70 -6.68 -3.84
C VAL A 56 -10.37 -6.93 -4.56
N GLY A 57 -9.75 -8.09 -4.34
CA GLY A 57 -8.43 -8.40 -4.89
C GLY A 57 -7.26 -7.67 -4.19
N PHE A 58 -7.46 -7.16 -2.96
CA PHE A 58 -6.43 -6.43 -2.18
C PHE A 58 -5.09 -7.13 -2.14
N ARG A 59 -5.08 -8.41 -1.79
CA ARG A 59 -3.86 -9.23 -1.76
C ARG A 59 -3.16 -9.25 -3.13
N PHE A 60 -3.90 -9.51 -4.21
CA PHE A 60 -3.33 -9.63 -5.55
C PHE A 60 -2.71 -8.31 -6.02
N THR A 61 -3.42 -7.19 -5.85
CA THR A 61 -2.88 -5.86 -6.20
C THR A 61 -1.65 -5.54 -5.36
N ASN A 62 -1.69 -5.80 -4.05
CA ASN A 62 -0.57 -5.50 -3.17
C ASN A 62 0.66 -6.36 -3.48
N THR A 63 0.49 -7.65 -3.79
CA THR A 63 1.59 -8.52 -4.25
C THR A 63 2.19 -8.04 -5.57
N ASN A 64 1.36 -7.67 -6.57
CA ASN A 64 1.87 -7.16 -7.85
C ASN A 64 2.63 -5.84 -7.68
N LEU A 65 2.10 -4.91 -6.89
CA LEU A 65 2.78 -3.63 -6.62
C LEU A 65 4.07 -3.83 -5.83
N ALA A 66 4.05 -4.70 -4.81
CA ALA A 66 5.26 -5.01 -4.04
C ALA A 66 6.36 -5.60 -4.94
N GLN A 67 6.01 -6.54 -5.82
CA GLN A 67 6.95 -7.09 -6.80
C GLN A 67 7.46 -6.03 -7.79
N ALA A 68 6.59 -5.15 -8.29
CA ALA A 68 6.98 -4.07 -9.20
C ALA A 68 7.94 -3.06 -8.55
N HIS A 69 7.83 -2.85 -7.23
CA HIS A 69 8.69 -1.95 -6.46
C HIS A 69 9.84 -2.67 -5.73
N ALA A 70 10.09 -3.96 -6.02
CA ALA A 70 11.11 -4.77 -5.36
C ALA A 70 11.01 -4.72 -3.81
N LEU A 71 9.79 -4.78 -3.30
CA LEU A 71 9.46 -4.82 -1.88
C LEU A 71 9.26 -6.27 -1.44
N THR A 72 9.60 -6.55 -0.19
CA THR A 72 9.47 -7.88 0.42
C THR A 72 8.53 -7.83 1.61
N GLY A 73 8.04 -9.00 2.05
CA GLY A 73 7.15 -9.13 3.20
C GLY A 73 5.94 -10.02 2.90
N TRP A 74 4.79 -9.68 3.47
CA TRP A 74 3.60 -10.52 3.35
C TRP A 74 2.30 -9.73 3.47
N VAL A 75 1.20 -10.32 3.03
CA VAL A 75 -0.17 -9.79 3.22
C VAL A 75 -1.12 -10.88 3.69
N ARG A 76 -1.94 -10.60 4.71
CA ARG A 76 -2.89 -11.55 5.30
C ARG A 76 -4.24 -10.90 5.52
N ASN A 77 -5.31 -11.63 5.19
CA ASN A 77 -6.66 -11.24 5.57
C ASN A 77 -6.94 -11.71 7.00
N MET A 78 -7.52 -10.83 7.82
CA MET A 78 -7.93 -11.14 9.19
C MET A 78 -9.39 -11.56 9.24
N GLU A 79 -9.73 -12.41 10.21
CA GLU A 79 -11.11 -12.90 10.42
C GLU A 79 -12.10 -11.76 10.75
N ASP A 80 -11.60 -10.67 11.33
CA ASP A 80 -12.36 -9.46 11.67
C ASP A 80 -12.76 -8.61 10.44
N GLY A 81 -12.27 -8.97 9.24
CA GLY A 81 -12.53 -8.22 8.01
C GLY A 81 -11.42 -7.25 7.61
N SER A 82 -10.45 -7.00 8.50
CA SER A 82 -9.25 -6.20 8.23
C SER A 82 -8.23 -6.96 7.37
N VAL A 83 -7.22 -6.25 6.87
CA VAL A 83 -6.05 -6.83 6.18
C VAL A 83 -4.79 -6.33 6.85
N GLU A 84 -3.92 -7.25 7.23
CA GLU A 84 -2.60 -6.95 7.77
C GLU A 84 -1.56 -7.20 6.70
N MET A 85 -0.55 -6.36 6.62
CA MET A 85 0.58 -6.58 5.74
C MET A 85 1.88 -6.12 6.39
N GLU A 86 2.97 -6.79 6.05
CA GLU A 86 4.30 -6.29 6.27
C GLU A 86 4.95 -5.97 4.94
N VAL A 87 5.59 -4.82 4.88
CA VAL A 87 6.33 -4.39 3.72
C VAL A 87 7.72 -3.94 4.15
N GLN A 88 8.71 -4.42 3.43
CA GLN A 88 10.10 -4.10 3.62
C GLN A 88 10.73 -3.64 2.31
N GLY A 89 11.48 -2.55 2.37
CA GLY A 89 12.28 -2.08 1.24
C GLY A 89 12.73 -0.63 1.42
N ALA A 90 13.30 -0.05 0.36
CA ALA A 90 13.73 1.34 0.40
C ALA A 90 12.52 2.27 0.67
N PRO A 91 12.68 3.34 1.46
CA PRO A 91 11.59 4.25 1.79
C PRO A 91 10.95 4.88 0.55
N ALA A 92 11.72 5.11 -0.52
CA ALA A 92 11.20 5.59 -1.81
C ALA A 92 10.27 4.58 -2.49
N ASN A 93 10.63 3.29 -2.43
CA ASN A 93 9.83 2.20 -3.00
C ASN A 93 8.54 2.00 -2.20
N ILE A 94 8.61 2.06 -0.87
CA ILE A 94 7.43 1.97 -0.01
C ILE A 94 6.48 3.15 -0.26
N LEU A 95 7.00 4.36 -0.38
CA LEU A 95 6.20 5.54 -0.72
C LEU A 95 5.50 5.36 -2.07
N SER A 96 6.25 4.94 -3.10
CA SER A 96 5.71 4.70 -4.44
C SER A 96 4.63 3.61 -4.44
N HIS A 97 4.83 2.54 -3.66
CA HIS A 97 3.85 1.47 -3.47
C HIS A 97 2.55 1.98 -2.86
N LEU A 98 2.63 2.78 -1.79
CA LEU A 98 1.44 3.37 -1.16
C LEU A 98 0.68 4.28 -2.14
N GLU A 99 1.39 5.11 -2.91
CA GLU A 99 0.77 5.97 -3.92
C GLU A 99 0.08 5.16 -5.03
N ALA A 100 0.74 4.12 -5.54
CA ALA A 100 0.18 3.24 -6.56
C ALA A 100 -1.03 2.44 -6.06
N LEU A 101 -1.02 2.02 -4.79
CA LEU A 101 -2.12 1.32 -4.14
C LEU A 101 -3.36 2.24 -4.09
N HIS A 102 -3.20 3.46 -3.58
CA HIS A 102 -4.28 4.45 -3.53
C HIS A 102 -4.83 4.78 -4.90
N ALA A 103 -3.96 5.04 -5.88
CA ALA A 103 -4.39 5.33 -7.25
C ALA A 103 -5.19 4.17 -7.89
N SER A 104 -4.79 2.93 -7.61
CA SER A 104 -5.49 1.74 -8.12
C SER A 104 -6.91 1.61 -7.56
N TYR A 105 -7.06 1.77 -6.25
CA TYR A 105 -8.35 1.63 -5.57
C TYR A 105 -9.28 2.85 -5.71
N GLU A 106 -8.71 4.05 -5.87
CA GLU A 106 -9.48 5.26 -6.18
C GLU A 106 -10.23 5.10 -7.51
N ARG A 107 -9.56 4.57 -8.54
CA ARG A 107 -10.19 4.27 -9.85
C ARG A 107 -11.34 3.28 -9.76
N MET A 108 -11.24 2.32 -8.84
CA MET A 108 -12.29 1.32 -8.57
C MET A 108 -13.40 1.86 -7.66
N GLY A 109 -13.19 3.00 -6.99
CA GLY A 109 -14.15 3.56 -6.02
C GLY A 109 -14.23 2.79 -4.70
N ILE A 110 -13.20 1.99 -4.39
CA ILE A 110 -13.12 1.17 -3.18
C ILE A 110 -12.56 2.00 -2.04
N ARG A 111 -13.24 1.99 -0.89
CA ARG A 111 -12.83 2.77 0.29
C ARG A 111 -12.10 1.93 1.33
N PHE A 112 -10.87 2.30 1.65
CA PHE A 112 -10.05 1.65 2.66
C PHE A 112 -9.22 2.70 3.39
N ARG A 113 -8.83 2.39 4.62
CA ARG A 113 -8.06 3.30 5.46
C ARG A 113 -6.93 2.53 6.14
N LEU A 114 -5.80 3.19 6.31
CA LEU A 114 -4.75 2.70 7.17
C LEU A 114 -5.19 2.95 8.62
N GLU A 115 -5.41 1.89 9.37
CA GLU A 115 -5.75 1.95 10.79
C GLU A 115 -4.48 2.08 11.63
N ASP A 116 -3.46 1.29 11.31
CA ASP A 116 -2.24 1.22 12.10
C ASP A 116 -0.99 1.06 11.22
N ALA A 117 0.10 1.69 11.62
CA ALA A 117 1.39 1.62 10.95
C ALA A 117 2.53 1.59 11.97
N GLN A 118 3.20 0.46 12.07
CA GLN A 118 4.29 0.23 13.02
C GLN A 118 5.59 -0.03 12.28
N ALA A 119 6.64 0.73 12.59
CA ALA A 119 7.98 0.41 12.15
C ALA A 119 8.45 -0.89 12.85
N ARG A 120 9.07 -1.78 12.09
CA ARG A 120 9.59 -3.07 12.57
C ARG A 120 11.07 -3.19 12.22
N ALA A 121 11.77 -4.07 12.95
CA ALA A 121 13.15 -4.38 12.64
C ALA A 121 13.23 -5.08 11.29
N THR A 122 14.10 -4.60 10.41
CA THR A 122 14.32 -5.20 9.09
C THR A 122 14.78 -6.64 9.22
N LEU A 123 14.21 -7.55 8.44
CA LEU A 123 14.70 -8.91 8.30
C LEU A 123 15.69 -8.99 7.14
N THR A 124 16.87 -9.51 7.41
CA THR A 124 17.84 -9.83 6.37
C THR A 124 17.49 -11.20 5.79
N GLY A 125 17.36 -11.32 4.46
CA GLY A 125 17.10 -12.58 3.78
C GLY A 125 15.64 -12.88 3.45
N GLU A 126 14.72 -11.92 3.62
CA GLU A 126 13.39 -11.99 3.00
C GLU A 126 13.52 -11.78 1.48
N ASP A 127 13.23 -12.82 0.71
CA ASP A 127 13.29 -12.81 -0.76
C ASP A 127 11.88 -13.06 -1.31
N GLY A 128 11.07 -12.00 -1.34
CA GLY A 128 9.73 -12.02 -1.93
C GLY A 128 8.63 -11.39 -1.10
N PHE A 129 7.45 -11.33 -1.71
CA PHE A 129 6.22 -10.84 -1.09
C PHE A 129 5.14 -11.91 -1.19
N ASP A 130 4.78 -12.55 -0.06
CA ASP A 130 3.89 -13.72 -0.06
C ASP A 130 2.49 -13.40 0.51
N PRO A 131 1.41 -13.82 -0.16
CA PRO A 131 0.07 -13.76 0.41
C PRO A 131 -0.15 -14.90 1.42
N HIS A 132 -0.24 -14.55 2.70
CA HIS A 132 -0.64 -15.48 3.75
C HIS A 132 -2.16 -15.75 3.68
N TYR A 133 -2.53 -17.02 3.83
CA TYR A 133 -3.91 -17.51 3.82
C TYR A 133 -4.43 -17.83 5.23
#